data_AF-A0A7Z9PTK9-F1
#
_entry.id   AF-A0A7Z9PTK9-F1
#
_cell.length_a   1.000
_cell.length_b   1.000
_cell.length_c   1.000
_cell.angle_alpha   90.00
_cell.angle_beta   90.00
_cell.angle_gamma   90.00
#
_symmetry.space_group_name_H-M   'P 1'
#
loop_
_entity.id
_entity.type
_entity.pdbx_description
1 polymer ?
#
loop_
_entity_poly.entity_id
_entity_poly.type
_entity_poly.pdbx_seq_one_letter_code
_entity_poly.pdbx_strand_id
1 'polypeptide(L)'
;MRQLSEVDRYSVQGAKVEHTELQFEIMEDIACGVPLTKVLEKLVKLVEGQIPGAACSVHLLDEDGLHLCLALAPNLPEAYNQKLARFPIGPRVGSCGTAAFRGECVLVADAREDELWADYRELALKFGVIDQSLLYLLGRG
;
A
#
# COMPACT_ATOMS: atom_id res chain seq x y z
N MET A 1 -0.27 2.60 -45.87
CA MET A 1 0.87 1.82 -45.34
C MET A 1 1.64 2.72 -44.38
N ARG A 2 2.04 2.21 -43.21
CA ARG A 2 2.43 2.89 -41.94
C ARG A 2 1.22 3.14 -41.02
N GLN A 3 0.76 2.17 -40.23
CA GLN A 3 1.35 1.43 -39.09
C GLN A 3 0.80 2.01 -37.78
N LEU A 4 -0.19 1.29 -37.25
CA LEU A 4 -0.88 1.52 -35.98
C LEU A 4 0.14 1.48 -34.84
N SER A 5 0.15 2.52 -34.00
CA SER A 5 0.98 2.58 -32.80
C SER A 5 0.42 1.68 -31.71
N GLU A 6 1.33 1.03 -31.02
CA GLU A 6 1.19 -0.13 -30.14
C GLU A 6 0.60 0.20 -28.75
N VAL A 7 -0.49 0.98 -28.71
CA VAL A 7 -1.09 1.49 -27.46
C VAL A 7 -2.42 0.79 -27.09
N ASP A 8 -2.99 -0.03 -27.98
CA ASP A 8 -4.29 -0.69 -27.76
C ASP A 8 -4.20 -2.17 -27.32
N ARG A 9 -3.06 -2.64 -26.78
CA ARG A 9 -2.87 -4.07 -26.46
C ARG A 9 -3.20 -4.53 -25.04
N TYR A 10 -3.69 -3.67 -24.16
CA TYR A 10 -4.27 -4.12 -22.88
C TYR A 10 -5.80 -4.26 -23.01
N SER A 11 -6.21 -5.25 -23.80
CA SER A 11 -7.58 -5.76 -23.79
C SER A 11 -7.89 -6.33 -22.40
N VAL A 12 -8.73 -5.62 -21.64
CA VAL A 12 -9.31 -6.11 -20.39
C VAL A 12 -10.34 -7.18 -20.75
N GLN A 13 -9.90 -8.43 -20.88
CA GLN A 13 -10.79 -9.56 -21.11
C GLN A 13 -10.36 -10.73 -20.22
N GLY A 14 -11.05 -10.93 -19.09
CA GLY A 14 -10.92 -12.18 -18.33
C GLY A 14 -11.39 -12.23 -16.87
N ALA A 15 -11.42 -11.14 -16.10
CA ALA A 15 -11.76 -11.20 -14.67
C ALA A 15 -13.26 -10.91 -14.43
N LYS A 16 -14.15 -11.86 -14.71
CA LYS A 16 -15.59 -11.71 -14.46
C LYS A 16 -16.04 -12.72 -13.39
N VAL A 17 -16.32 -12.20 -12.19
CA VAL A 17 -17.50 -12.41 -11.31
C VAL A 17 -17.20 -12.42 -9.79
N GLU A 18 -16.02 -12.80 -9.29
CA GLU A 18 -15.81 -12.90 -7.81
C GLU A 18 -15.36 -11.60 -7.09
N HIS A 19 -14.78 -10.62 -7.79
CA HIS A 19 -14.17 -9.45 -7.13
C HIS A 19 -15.17 -8.38 -6.64
N THR A 20 -16.42 -8.47 -7.08
CA THR A 20 -17.43 -7.43 -6.88
C THR A 20 -18.09 -7.50 -5.49
N GLU A 21 -18.27 -8.72 -4.96
CA GLU A 21 -18.96 -8.94 -3.68
C GLU A 21 -18.17 -8.36 -2.50
N LEU A 22 -16.86 -8.62 -2.44
CA LEU A 22 -16.01 -8.10 -1.38
C LEU A 22 -15.89 -6.56 -1.42
N GLN A 23 -15.90 -5.97 -2.62
CA GLN A 23 -15.93 -4.51 -2.77
C GLN A 23 -17.24 -3.90 -2.25
N PHE A 24 -18.38 -4.54 -2.54
CA PHE A 24 -19.67 -4.11 -2.02
C PHE A 24 -19.77 -4.29 -0.51
N GLU A 25 -19.29 -5.40 0.04
CA GLU A 25 -19.25 -5.63 1.49
C GLU A 25 -18.40 -4.57 2.21
N ILE A 26 -17.25 -4.19 1.65
CA ILE A 26 -16.42 -3.12 2.23
C ILE A 26 -17.18 -1.79 2.25
N MET A 27 -17.90 -1.48 1.17
CA MET A 27 -18.71 -0.26 1.09
C MET A 27 -19.85 -0.27 2.11
N GLU A 28 -20.52 -1.41 2.28
CA GLU A 28 -21.59 -1.61 3.26
C GLU A 28 -21.07 -1.51 4.69
N ASP A 29 -19.92 -2.14 4.99
CA ASP A 29 -19.28 -2.07 6.29
C ASP A 29 -18.95 -0.62 6.68
N ILE A 30 -18.44 0.18 5.74
CA ILE A 30 -18.19 1.61 5.94
C ILE A 30 -19.51 2.34 6.22
N ALA A 31 -20.55 2.10 5.42
CA ALA A 31 -21.86 2.75 5.58
C ALA A 31 -22.54 2.39 6.92
N CYS A 32 -22.32 1.15 7.40
CA CYS A 32 -22.88 0.62 8.64
C CYS A 32 -22.03 0.96 9.88
N GLY A 33 -20.90 1.66 9.74
CA GLY A 33 -20.05 2.05 10.86
C GLY A 33 -19.30 0.86 11.51
N VAL A 34 -18.99 -0.17 10.73
CA VAL A 34 -18.14 -1.28 11.18
C VAL A 34 -16.76 -0.73 11.60
N PRO A 35 -16.12 -1.29 12.64
CA PRO A 35 -14.83 -0.81 13.10
C PRO A 35 -13.80 -0.71 11.97
N LEU A 36 -13.08 0.42 11.90
CA LEU A 36 -12.11 0.71 10.84
C LEU A 36 -11.12 -0.44 10.62
N THR A 37 -10.65 -1.07 11.69
CA THR A 37 -9.72 -2.21 11.61
C THR A 37 -10.27 -3.36 10.78
N LYS A 38 -11.57 -3.67 10.89
CA LYS A 38 -12.22 -4.73 10.12
C LYS A 38 -12.35 -4.36 8.64
N VAL A 39 -12.64 -3.10 8.36
CA VAL A 39 -12.67 -2.58 6.99
C VAL A 39 -11.28 -2.66 6.35
N LEU A 40 -10.24 -2.23 7.07
CA LEU A 40 -8.84 -2.30 6.62
C LEU A 40 -8.38 -3.75 6.41
N GLU A 41 -8.78 -4.69 7.28
CA GLU A 41 -8.51 -6.13 7.10
C GLU A 41 -9.07 -6.66 5.80
N LYS A 42 -10.31 -6.30 5.44
CA LYS A 42 -10.93 -6.70 4.17
C LYS A 42 -10.22 -6.05 2.98
N LEU A 43 -9.86 -4.77 3.08
CA LEU A 43 -9.14 -4.05 2.03
C LEU A 43 -7.77 -4.66 1.73
N VAL A 44 -6.98 -4.96 2.77
CA VAL A 44 -5.67 -5.61 2.61
C VAL A 44 -5.80 -6.95 1.91
N LYS A 45 -6.74 -7.80 2.35
CA LYS A 45 -7.00 -9.10 1.70
C LYS A 45 -7.42 -8.96 0.24
N LEU A 46 -8.26 -7.96 -0.07
CA LEU A 46 -8.69 -7.68 -1.43
C LEU A 46 -7.50 -7.30 -2.33
N VAL A 47 -6.58 -6.47 -1.85
CA VAL A 47 -5.41 -6.03 -2.64
C VAL A 47 -4.42 -7.18 -2.83
N GLU A 48 -4.06 -7.89 -1.75
CA GLU A 48 -3.11 -9.01 -1.83
C GLU A 48 -3.67 -10.18 -2.67
N GLY A 49 -4.98 -10.40 -2.65
CA GLY A 49 -5.64 -11.38 -3.50
C GLY A 49 -5.59 -11.06 -5.00
N GLN A 50 -5.37 -9.80 -5.38
CA GLN A 50 -5.26 -9.37 -6.78
C GLN A 50 -3.83 -9.44 -7.32
N ILE A 51 -2.82 -9.41 -6.45
CA ILE A 51 -1.41 -9.36 -6.84
C ILE A 51 -0.68 -10.53 -6.18
N PRO A 52 -0.47 -11.64 -6.90
CA PRO A 52 0.23 -12.81 -6.35
C PRO A 52 1.61 -12.43 -5.78
N GLY A 53 1.83 -12.76 -4.51
CA GLY A 53 3.09 -12.48 -3.81
C GLY A 53 3.19 -11.08 -3.19
N ALA A 54 2.17 -10.22 -3.36
CA ALA A 54 2.14 -8.94 -2.67
C ALA A 54 1.84 -9.10 -1.17
N ALA A 55 2.47 -8.25 -0.37
CA ALA A 55 2.17 -8.07 1.05
C ALA A 55 1.90 -6.58 1.30
N CYS A 56 0.77 -6.28 1.93
CA CYS A 56 0.32 -4.91 2.15
C CYS A 56 0.48 -4.48 3.61
N SER A 57 0.69 -3.17 3.79
CA SER A 57 0.60 -2.51 5.08
C SER A 57 -0.24 -1.25 4.98
N VAL A 58 -0.97 -0.96 6.05
CA VAL A 58 -1.73 0.28 6.23
C VAL A 58 -1.14 1.02 7.41
N HIS A 59 -0.80 2.28 7.19
CA HIS A 59 -0.32 3.19 8.22
C HIS A 59 -1.27 4.37 8.33
N LEU A 60 -1.54 4.79 9.57
CA LEU A 60 -2.39 5.93 9.87
C LEU A 60 -1.54 7.09 10.36
N LEU A 61 -2.01 8.30 10.07
CA LEU A 61 -1.42 9.51 10.62
C LEU A 61 -1.58 9.50 12.15
N ASP A 62 -0.48 9.71 12.85
CA ASP A 62 -0.49 9.88 14.29
C ASP A 62 -1.09 11.25 14.68
N GLU A 63 -1.54 11.39 15.92
CA GLU A 63 -2.19 12.62 16.40
C GLU A 63 -1.28 13.85 16.32
N ASP A 64 0.04 13.65 16.32
CA ASP A 64 1.01 14.74 16.19
C ASP A 64 1.13 15.29 14.76
N GLY A 65 0.55 14.61 13.77
CA GLY A 65 0.60 15.01 12.36
C GLY A 65 1.99 14.87 11.71
N LEU A 66 2.96 14.30 12.42
CA LEU A 66 4.36 14.21 12.01
C LEU A 66 4.81 12.75 11.81
N HIS A 67 4.06 11.78 12.32
CA HIS A 67 4.40 10.36 12.23
C HIS A 67 3.29 9.54 11.60
N LEU A 68 3.70 8.42 11.02
CA LEU A 68 2.82 7.34 10.59
C LEU A 68 2.95 6.17 11.57
N CYS A 69 1.81 5.65 12.00
CA CYS A 69 1.70 4.50 12.90
C CYS A 69 1.15 3.30 12.13
N LEU A 70 1.76 2.13 12.32
CA LEU A 70 1.28 0.90 11.71
C LEU A 70 -0.09 0.53 12.28
N ALA A 71 -1.09 0.45 11.39
CA ALA A 71 -2.43 0.01 11.75
C ALA A 71 -2.66 -1.46 11.41
N LEU A 72 -2.11 -1.92 10.28
CA LEU A 72 -2.34 -3.28 9.81
C LEU A 72 -1.25 -3.74 8.83
N ALA A 73 -0.70 -4.94 9.02
CA ALA A 73 0.28 -5.56 8.12
C ALA A 73 0.34 -7.10 8.34
N PRO A 74 -0.71 -7.85 7.97
CA PRO A 74 -0.91 -9.21 8.44
C PRO A 74 0.07 -10.21 7.82
N ASN A 75 0.55 -9.93 6.60
CA ASN A 75 1.43 -10.81 5.84
C ASN A 75 2.89 -10.34 5.81
N LEU A 76 3.24 -9.31 6.58
CA LEU A 76 4.62 -8.87 6.77
C LEU A 76 5.22 -9.49 8.04
N PRO A 77 6.55 -9.70 8.08
CA PRO A 77 7.20 -10.24 9.27
C PRO A 77 6.99 -9.36 10.51
N GLU A 78 6.62 -9.96 11.64
CA GLU A 78 6.35 -9.23 12.88
C GLU A 78 7.53 -8.35 13.33
N ALA A 79 8.76 -8.84 13.20
CA ALA A 79 9.95 -8.06 13.55
C ALA A 79 10.21 -6.86 12.60
N TYR A 80 9.66 -6.89 11.38
CA TYR A 80 9.63 -5.73 10.48
C TYR A 80 8.56 -4.74 10.94
N ASN A 81 7.35 -5.25 11.23
CA ASN A 81 6.23 -4.46 11.74
C ASN A 81 6.60 -3.69 13.01
N GLN A 82 7.28 -4.32 13.96
CA GLN A 82 7.73 -3.67 15.20
C GLN A 82 8.71 -2.52 14.96
N LYS A 83 9.61 -2.67 13.98
CA LYS A 83 10.58 -1.63 13.62
C LYS A 83 9.94 -0.46 12.88
N LEU A 84 8.81 -0.69 12.22
CA LEU A 84 8.01 0.32 11.52
C LEU A 84 6.69 0.62 12.23
N ALA A 85 6.58 0.29 13.52
CA ALA A 85 5.36 0.53 14.29
C ALA A 85 4.99 2.01 14.31
N ARG A 86 6.01 2.87 14.32
CA ARG A 86 5.90 4.33 14.22
C ARG A 86 7.15 4.91 13.58
N PHE A 87 7.00 5.73 12.54
CA PHE A 87 8.14 6.37 11.86
C PHE A 87 7.75 7.77 11.34
N PRO A 88 8.73 8.68 11.15
CA PRO A 88 8.45 10.07 10.78
C PRO A 88 7.96 10.21 9.34
N ILE A 89 7.27 11.31 9.06
CA ILE A 89 6.96 11.77 7.71
C ILE A 89 8.12 12.64 7.21
N GLY A 90 8.56 12.42 5.97
CA GLY A 90 9.66 13.19 5.42
C GLY A 90 9.96 12.87 3.95
N PRO A 91 10.80 13.70 3.28
CA PRO A 91 11.02 13.63 1.83
C PRO A 91 11.79 12.39 1.35
N ARG A 92 12.36 11.60 2.27
CA ARG A 92 13.20 10.42 2.03
C ARG A 92 12.95 9.33 3.08
N VAL A 93 11.68 9.09 3.40
CA VAL A 93 11.29 8.14 4.46
C VAL A 93 10.54 6.95 3.84
N GLY A 94 11.24 6.21 2.99
CA GLY A 94 10.65 5.17 2.15
C GLY A 94 9.50 5.71 1.28
N SER A 95 8.66 4.83 0.75
CA SER A 95 7.54 5.23 -0.10
C SER A 95 6.42 5.92 0.70
N CYS A 96 5.95 5.32 1.79
CA CYS A 96 4.79 5.79 2.56
C CYS A 96 5.05 7.10 3.32
N GLY A 97 6.21 7.26 3.96
CA GLY A 97 6.57 8.51 4.64
C GLY A 97 6.78 9.66 3.66
N THR A 98 7.33 9.38 2.48
CA THR A 98 7.48 10.37 1.40
C THR A 98 6.14 10.72 0.75
N ALA A 99 5.25 9.75 0.54
CA ALA A 99 3.90 9.99 0.02
C ALA A 99 3.09 10.89 0.96
N ALA A 100 3.14 10.64 2.26
CA ALA A 100 2.49 11.49 3.26
C ALA A 100 3.08 12.91 3.28
N PHE A 101 4.41 13.04 3.11
CA PHE A 101 5.08 14.35 3.03
C PHE A 101 4.65 15.16 1.80
N ARG A 102 4.55 14.50 0.63
CA ARG A 102 4.23 15.16 -0.64
C ARG A 102 2.73 15.33 -0.88
N GLY A 103 1.90 14.53 -0.21
CA GLY A 103 0.46 14.46 -0.47
C GLY A 103 0.11 13.80 -1.81
N GLU A 104 1.00 12.96 -2.34
CA GLU A 104 0.85 12.30 -3.64
C GLU A 104 1.30 10.83 -3.59
N CYS A 105 0.90 10.06 -4.60
CA CYS A 105 1.32 8.68 -4.77
C CYS A 105 2.82 8.59 -5.08
N VAL A 106 3.56 7.75 -4.34
CA VAL A 106 4.97 7.43 -4.58
C VAL A 106 5.12 5.94 -4.86
N LEU A 107 5.51 5.59 -6.08
CA LEU A 107 5.79 4.22 -6.51
C LEU A 107 7.30 4.02 -6.61
N VAL A 108 7.80 2.96 -5.98
CA VAL A 108 9.22 2.55 -6.04
C VAL A 108 9.29 1.17 -6.68
N ALA A 109 10.02 1.06 -7.79
CA ALA A 109 10.17 -0.20 -8.51
C ALA A 109 11.13 -1.17 -7.79
N ASP A 110 12.16 -0.65 -7.12
CA ASP A 110 13.13 -1.45 -6.39
C ASP A 110 13.72 -0.68 -5.20
N ALA A 111 13.36 -1.07 -3.97
CA ALA A 111 13.85 -0.44 -2.75
C ALA A 111 15.37 -0.60 -2.54
N ARG A 112 16.03 -1.50 -3.26
CA ARG A 112 17.48 -1.72 -3.17
C ARG A 112 18.28 -0.61 -3.82
N GLU A 113 17.74 0.01 -4.86
CA GLU A 113 18.42 1.04 -5.62
C GLU A 113 17.82 2.44 -5.37
N ASP A 114 16.55 2.49 -4.96
CA ASP A 114 15.86 3.76 -4.79
C ASP A 114 16.41 4.59 -3.62
N GLU A 115 16.56 5.88 -3.89
CA GLU A 115 17.11 6.88 -2.99
C GLU A 115 16.20 7.21 -1.81
N LEU A 116 14.88 7.02 -1.94
CA LEU A 116 13.90 7.18 -0.85
C LEU A 116 14.07 6.12 0.24
N TRP A 117 14.67 4.99 -0.12
CA TRP A 117 14.87 3.85 0.77
C TRP A 117 16.28 3.82 1.38
N ALA A 118 17.13 4.81 1.14
CA ALA A 118 18.52 4.79 1.61
C ALA A 118 18.68 4.42 3.10
N ASP A 119 17.87 5.03 3.97
CA ASP A 119 17.92 4.80 5.43
C ASP A 119 17.18 3.52 5.87
N TYR A 120 16.38 2.92 4.98
CA TYR A 120 15.52 1.75 5.25
C TYR A 120 15.96 0.50 4.47
N ARG A 121 16.95 0.61 3.58
CA ARG A 121 17.36 -0.43 2.64
C ARG A 121 17.82 -1.71 3.33
N GLU A 122 18.66 -1.57 4.36
CA GLU A 122 19.14 -2.72 5.11
C GLU A 122 18.00 -3.46 5.81
N LEU A 123 17.02 -2.70 6.31
CA LEU A 123 15.83 -3.26 6.95
C LEU A 123 14.98 -4.02 5.92
N ALA A 124 14.69 -3.40 4.79
CA ALA A 124 13.94 -3.98 3.67
C ALA A 124 14.58 -5.29 3.18
N LEU A 125 15.90 -5.27 2.93
CA LEU A 125 16.67 -6.45 2.51
C LEU A 125 16.62 -7.58 3.54
N LYS A 126 16.80 -7.25 4.83
CA LYS A 126 16.77 -8.23 5.93
C LYS A 126 15.45 -9.02 5.98
N PHE A 127 14.34 -8.38 5.63
CA PHE A 127 13.00 -8.97 5.71
C PHE A 127 12.40 -9.34 4.35
N GLY A 128 13.15 -9.17 3.26
CA GLY A 128 12.69 -9.52 1.91
C GLY A 128 11.62 -8.58 1.34
N VAL A 129 11.51 -7.36 1.86
CA VAL A 129 10.48 -6.37 1.49
C VAL A 129 11.07 -5.39 0.47
N ILE A 130 11.28 -5.84 -0.77
CA ILE A 130 12.03 -5.09 -1.80
C ILE A 130 11.18 -4.52 -2.94
N ASP A 131 9.94 -5.01 -3.08
CA ASP A 131 8.93 -4.55 -4.04
C ASP A 131 7.79 -3.92 -3.24
N GLN A 132 7.58 -2.61 -3.38
CA GLN A 132 6.56 -1.89 -2.61
C GLN A 132 5.71 -1.05 -3.57
N SER A 133 4.79 -1.75 -4.24
CA SER A 133 3.67 -1.12 -4.92
C SER A 133 2.62 -0.64 -3.91
N LEU A 134 2.28 0.64 -4.07
CA LEU A 134 1.55 1.54 -3.20
C LEU A 134 0.06 1.22 -2.98
N LEU A 135 -0.48 1.55 -1.79
CA LEU A 135 -1.83 2.10 -1.68
C LEU A 135 -1.91 3.19 -0.59
N TYR A 136 -2.28 4.40 -1.02
CA TYR A 136 -2.51 5.56 -0.17
C TYR A 136 -4.01 5.83 -0.09
N LEU A 137 -4.60 5.77 1.11
CA LEU A 137 -5.96 6.24 1.37
C LEU A 137 -5.87 7.38 2.39
N LEU A 138 -5.76 8.63 1.90
CA LEU A 138 -6.15 9.78 2.71
C LEU A 138 -7.67 9.90 2.68
N GLY A 139 -8.30 9.65 3.82
CA GLY A 139 -9.55 10.34 4.15
C GLY A 139 -9.21 11.78 4.50
N ARG A 140 -9.40 12.72 3.56
CA ARG A 140 -9.57 14.13 3.96
C ARG A 140 -10.96 14.24 4.58
N GLY A 141 -11.01 14.47 5.89
CA GLY A 141 -12.16 15.12 6.52
C GLY A 141 -12.26 16.57 6.09
#